data_AF-F4GSK6-F1
#
_entry.id   AF-F4GSK6-F1
#
_cell.length_a   1.000
_cell.length_b   1.000
_cell.length_c   1.000
_cell.angle_alpha   90.00
_cell.angle_beta   90.00
_cell.angle_gamma   90.00
#
_symmetry.space_group_name_H-M   'P 1'
#
loop_
_entity.id
_entity.type
_entity.pdbx_description
1 polymer ?
#
loop_
_entity_poly.entity_id
_entity_poly.type
_entity_poly.pdbx_seq_one_letter_code
_entity_poly.pdbx_strand_id
1 'polypeptide(L)' 'MSFIPAQQFTLLQGEKELRSYKFNTHKIDHLFCQRCGTEPFANGANPDGSAVVAVNLRCVPSIDLDRLELQHFDGAKA' A
#
# COMPACT_ATOMS: atom_id res chain seq x y z
N MET A 1 -3.22 1.67 6.09
CA MET A 1 -3.12 0.63 5.04
C MET A 1 -3.25 -0.74 5.69
N SER A 2 -3.68 -1.75 4.95
CA SER A 2 -3.66 -3.15 5.42
C SER A 2 -2.53 -3.89 4.74
N PHE A 3 -1.71 -4.62 5.51
CA PHE A 3 -0.56 -5.36 4.99
C PHE A 3 -0.96 -6.81 4.77
N ILE A 4 -0.76 -7.30 3.55
CA ILE A 4 -1.03 -8.70 3.17
C ILE A 4 0.24 -9.33 2.59
N PRO A 5 0.41 -10.67 2.69
CA PRO A 5 1.50 -11.36 2.03
C PRO A 5 1.48 -11.08 0.52
N ALA A 6 2.64 -10.80 -0.08
CA ALA A 6 2.72 -10.47 -1.51
C ALA A 6 2.15 -11.58 -2.41
N GLN A 7 2.20 -12.85 -1.96
CA GLN A 7 1.66 -13.99 -2.71
C GLN A 7 0.11 -14.00 -2.78
N GLN A 8 -0.57 -13.21 -1.94
CA GLN A 8 -2.03 -13.06 -1.97
C GLN A 8 -2.48 -11.82 -2.76
N PHE A 9 -1.53 -11.06 -3.31
CA PHE A 9 -1.81 -9.89 -4.12
C PHE A 9 -1.57 -10.19 -5.60
N THR A 10 -2.44 -9.67 -6.46
CA THR A 10 -2.25 -9.72 -7.91
C THR A 10 -2.67 -8.39 -8.52
N LEU A 11 -1.76 -7.74 -9.23
CA LEU A 11 -2.07 -6.55 -10.00
C LEU A 11 -2.73 -6.96 -11.31
N LEU A 12 -4.04 -6.74 -11.43
CA LEU A 12 -4.79 -7.13 -12.62
C LEU A 12 -4.50 -6.21 -13.83
N GLN A 13 -4.25 -4.93 -13.59
CA GLN A 13 -4.03 -3.93 -14.64
C GLN A 13 -3.37 -2.66 -14.10
N GLY A 14 -2.95 -1.77 -15.02
CA GLY A 14 -2.52 -0.41 -14.67
C GLY A 14 -1.06 -0.28 -14.24
N GLU A 15 -0.26 -1.34 -14.34
CA GLU A 15 1.17 -1.35 -13.97
C GLU A 15 1.95 -0.20 -14.62
N LYS A 16 1.72 0.05 -15.91
CA LYS A 16 2.40 1.12 -16.68
C LYS A 16 2.02 2.53 -16.22
N GLU A 17 0.93 2.67 -15.48
CA GLU A 17 0.44 3.93 -14.94
C GLU A 17 0.93 4.19 -13.52
N LEU A 18 1.62 3.22 -12.90
CA LEU A 18 2.16 3.36 -11.56
C LEU A 18 3.53 4.06 -11.60
N ARG A 19 3.74 4.97 -10.65
CA ARG A 19 5.02 5.60 -10.36
C ARG A 19 5.45 5.26 -8.95
N SER A 20 6.71 4.83 -8.85
CA SER A 20 7.38 4.55 -7.59
C SER A 20 7.80 5.85 -6.92
N TYR A 21 7.55 5.92 -5.62
CA TYR A 21 8.08 6.94 -4.73
C TYR A 21 8.60 6.28 -3.46
N LYS A 22 9.86 6.54 -3.13
CA LYS A 22 10.53 6.06 -1.92
C LYS A 22 10.97 7.28 -1.12
N PHE A 23 10.74 7.26 0.18
CA PHE A 23 11.18 8.32 1.10
C PHE A 23 11.72 7.72 2.40
N ASN A 24 12.28 8.57 3.26
CA ASN A 24 12.87 8.17 4.55
C ASN A 24 13.92 7.05 4.36
N THR A 25 13.71 5.87 4.95
CA THR A 25 14.65 4.73 4.87
C THR A 25 14.54 3.94 3.57
N HIS A 26 13.69 4.34 2.63
CA HIS A 26 13.45 3.69 1.34
C HIS A 26 13.03 2.21 1.43
N LYS A 27 12.53 1.77 2.59
CA LYS A 27 12.07 0.39 2.84
C LYS A 27 10.72 0.08 2.20
N ILE A 28 9.91 1.11 1.93
CA ILE A 28 8.59 0.98 1.33
C ILE A 28 8.63 1.67 -0.04
N ASP A 29 8.12 0.96 -1.05
CA ASP A 29 7.95 1.45 -2.41
C ASP A 29 6.49 1.84 -2.64
N HIS A 30 6.19 3.12 -2.50
CA HIS A 30 4.84 3.65 -2.66
C HIS A 30 4.50 3.78 -4.14
N LEU A 31 3.39 3.16 -4.58
CA LEU A 31 3.00 3.15 -5.98
C LEU A 31 1.76 4.01 -6.21
N PHE A 32 1.94 5.14 -6.89
CA PHE A 32 0.87 6.09 -7.21
C PHE A 32 0.47 6.00 -8.68
N CYS A 33 -0.82 6.12 -8.98
CA CYS A 33 -1.29 6.33 -10.34
C CYS A 33 -0.83 7.70 -10.84
N GLN A 34 -0.03 7.75 -11.90
CA GLN A 34 0.49 8.99 -12.48
C GLN A 34 -0.59 9.88 -13.11
N ARG A 35 -1.79 9.35 -13.34
CA ARG A 35 -2.90 10.09 -13.93
C ARG A 35 -3.78 10.79 -12.90
N CYS A 36 -4.13 10.11 -11.80
CA CYS A 36 -5.07 10.63 -10.80
C CYS A 36 -4.44 10.85 -9.41
N GLY A 37 -3.18 10.47 -9.21
CA GLY A 37 -2.46 10.64 -7.94
C GLY A 37 -2.87 9.69 -6.81
N THR A 38 -3.79 8.75 -7.05
CA THR A 38 -4.21 7.77 -6.03
C THR A 38 -3.09 6.75 -5.77
N GLU A 39 -2.82 6.46 -4.50
CA GLU A 39 -1.98 5.33 -4.05
C GLU A 39 -2.87 4.11 -3.75
N PRO A 40 -3.04 3.16 -4.69
CA PRO A 40 -3.79 1.94 -4.42
C PRO A 40 -3.03 0.97 -3.49
N PHE A 41 -1.71 0.94 -3.58
CA PHE A 41 -0.88 0.06 -2.76
C PHE A 41 0.60 0.49 -2.72
N ALA A 42 1.36 -0.10 -1.80
CA ALA A 42 2.81 0.01 -1.71
C ALA A 42 3.44 -1.38 -1.50
N ASN A 43 4.67 -1.58 -1.97
CA ASN A 43 5.44 -2.80 -1.72
C ASN A 43 6.39 -2.60 -0.53
N GLY A 44 6.57 -3.64 0.29
CA GLY A 44 7.49 -3.61 1.42
C GLY A 44 7.91 -5.02 1.86
N ALA A 45 8.54 -5.09 3.04
CA ALA A 45 8.91 -6.34 3.68
C ALA A 45 8.63 -6.28 5.19
N ASN A 46 8.25 -7.41 5.78
CA ASN A 46 8.17 -7.60 7.21
C ASN A 46 9.56 -7.59 7.87
N PRO A 47 9.65 -7.51 9.22
CA PRO A 47 10.93 -7.59 9.93
C PRO A 47 11.73 -8.87 9.66
N ASP A 48 11.05 -9.97 9.31
CA ASP A 48 11.66 -11.25 8.93
C ASP A 48 12.10 -11.30 7.45
N GLY A 49 11.88 -10.22 6.68
CA GLY A 49 12.21 -10.12 5.27
C GLY A 49 11.14 -10.64 4.30
N SER A 50 10.03 -11.20 4.80
CA SER A 50 8.95 -11.68 3.93
C SER A 50 8.26 -10.52 3.21
N ALA A 51 8.04 -10.68 1.90
CA ALA A 51 7.47 -9.63 1.05
C ALA A 51 5.98 -9.39 1.36
N VAL A 52 5.61 -8.13 1.49
CA VAL A 52 4.23 -7.69 1.77
C VAL A 52 3.79 -6.60 0.82
N VAL A 53 2.47 -6.52 0.62
CA VAL A 53 1.81 -5.42 -0.08
C VAL A 53 0.92 -4.70 0.92
N ALA A 54 1.12 -3.39 1.04
CA ALA A 54 0.28 -2.51 1.83
C ALA A 54 -0.84 -1.97 0.94
N VAL A 55 -2.07 -2.45 1.14
CA VAL A 55 -3.25 -2.07 0.35
C VAL A 55 -3.96 -0.88 0.99
N ASN A 56 -4.29 0.12 0.18
CA ASN A 56 -5.17 1.19 0.57
C ASN A 56 -6.63 0.71 0.52
N LEU A 57 -7.20 0.34 1.67
CA LEU A 57 -8.57 -0.18 1.76
C LEU A 57 -9.63 0.81 1.23
N ARG A 58 -9.34 2.11 1.18
CA ARG A 58 -10.22 3.11 0.58
C ARG A 58 -10.39 2.94 -0.94
N CYS A 59 -9.54 2.12 -1.58
CA CYS A 59 -9.62 1.76 -2.98
C CYS A 59 -10.31 0.40 -3.24
N VAL A 60 -10.83 -0.27 -2.19
CA VAL A 60 -11.51 -1.57 -2.31
C VAL A 60 -13.02 -1.33 -2.39
N PRO A 61 -13.68 -1.53 -3.54
CA PRO A 61 -15.08 -1.13 -3.71
C PRO A 61 -16.07 -1.85 -2.79
N SER A 62 -15.76 -3.08 -2.38
CA SER A 62 -16.64 -3.92 -1.56
C SER A 62 -16.44 -3.75 -0.06
N ILE A 63 -15.53 -2.88 0.39
CA ILE A 63 -15.23 -2.75 1.81
C ILE A 63 -16.22 -1.81 2.51
N ASP A 64 -16.61 -2.19 3.71
CA ASP A 64 -17.35 -1.31 4.62
C ASP A 64 -16.34 -0.55 5.48
N LEU A 65 -16.13 0.72 5.16
CA LEU A 65 -15.15 1.57 5.85
C LEU A 65 -15.55 1.89 7.29
N ASP A 66 -16.84 1.92 7.61
CA ASP A 66 -17.35 2.29 8.94
C ASP A 66 -17.15 1.15 9.95
N ARG A 67 -16.93 -0.07 9.46
CA ARG A 67 -16.66 -1.25 10.28
C ARG A 67 -15.17 -1.54 10.49
N LEU A 68 -14.29 -0.74 9.91
CA LEU A 68 -12.84 -0.95 10.06
C LEU A 68 -12.35 -0.46 11.42
N GLU A 69 -11.56 -1.31 12.10
CA GLU A 69 -10.77 -0.85 13.24
C GLU A 69 -9.58 -0.01 12.73
N LEU A 70 -9.53 1.25 13.17
CA LEU A 70 -8.50 2.19 12.73
C LEU A 70 -7.34 2.20 13.71
N GLN A 71 -6.20 1.66 13.29
CA GLN A 71 -4.94 1.88 14.00
C GLN A 71 -4.29 3.17 13.51
N HIS A 72 -4.24 4.17 14.40
CA HIS A 72 -3.55 5.43 14.11
C HIS A 72 -2.03 5.24 14.13
N PHE A 73 -1.34 5.86 13.17
CA PHE A 73 0.12 5.83 13.07
C PHE A 73 0.64 7.24 12.79
N ASP A 74 1.53 7.74 13.64
CA ASP A 74 2.20 9.02 13.47
C ASP A 74 3.51 8.82 12.68
N GLY A 75 3.42 8.99 11.36
CA GLY A 75 4.58 8.83 10.48
C GLY A 75 5.66 9.90 10.63
N ALA A 76 5.37 11.04 11.27
CA ALA A 76 6.36 12.09 11.48
C ALA A 76 7.32 11.77 12.64
N LYS A 77 6.92 10.87 13.56
CA LYS A 77 7.70 10.45 14.73
C LYS A 77 8.28 9.03 14.60
N ALA A 78 8.11 8.39 13.45
CA ALA A 78 8.52 7.02 13.16
C ALA A 78 9.98 6.90 12.72
#